data_AF-A0A1G5B8E8-F1
#
_entry.id   AF-A0A1G5B8E8-F1
#
_cell.length_a   1.000
_cell.length_b   1.000
_cell.length_c   1.000
_cell.angle_alpha   90.00
_cell.angle_beta   90.00
_cell.angle_gamma   90.00
#
_symmetry.space_group_name_H-M   'P 1'
#
loop_
_entity.id
_entity.type
_entity.pdbx_description
1 polymer ?
#
loop_
_entity_poly.entity_id
_entity_poly.type
_entity_poly.pdbx_seq_one_letter_code
_entity_poly.pdbx_strand_id
1 'polypeptide(L)'
;MSMQDMYLSAFKQEHWDTFVELFDEWYATLPTEWKEEARLRGIPEDIGRVLLCEMKDSALKWIEKKVPALGDQSPASYLETEEGTNALRAAILRMPR
;
A
#
# COMPACT_ATOMS: atom_id res chain seq x y z
N MET A 1 11.31 -8.26 -17.70
CA MET A 1 11.30 -7.60 -16.38
C MET A 1 9.85 -7.28 -16.07
N SER A 2 9.31 -7.82 -14.98
CA SER A 2 7.94 -7.58 -14.55
C SER A 2 7.80 -6.16 -13.98
N MET A 3 6.56 -5.65 -13.84
CA MET A 3 6.32 -4.40 -13.11
C MET A 3 6.85 -4.50 -11.67
N GLN A 4 6.61 -5.64 -11.02
CA GLN A 4 7.11 -5.92 -9.68
C GLN A 4 8.64 -5.78 -9.59
N ASP A 5 9.41 -6.36 -10.52
CA ASP A 5 10.88 -6.28 -10.54
C ASP A 5 11.35 -4.82 -10.67
N MET A 6 10.65 -4.02 -11.49
CA MET A 6 10.97 -2.61 -11.70
C MET A 6 10.72 -1.78 -10.43
N TYR A 7 9.65 -2.05 -9.70
CA TYR A 7 9.38 -1.36 -8.44
C TYR A 7 10.32 -1.81 -7.32
N LEU A 8 10.56 -3.11 -7.20
CA LEU A 8 11.45 -3.68 -6.19
C LEU A 8 12.88 -3.12 -6.34
N SER A 9 13.39 -3.04 -7.57
CA SER A 9 14.73 -2.49 -7.81
C SER A 9 14.86 -0.99 -7.48
N ALA A 10 13.75 -0.26 -7.43
CA ALA A 10 13.71 1.15 -7.03
C ALA A 10 13.34 1.36 -5.54
N PHE A 11 13.01 0.30 -4.81
CA PHE A 11 12.57 0.39 -3.43
C PHE A 11 13.72 0.78 -2.51
N LYS A 12 13.44 1.69 -1.57
CA LYS A 12 14.34 2.06 -0.48
C LYS A 12 13.52 2.14 0.80
N GLN A 13 13.89 1.32 1.79
CA GLN A 13 13.18 1.25 3.06
C GLN A 13 13.09 2.62 3.74
N GLU A 14 14.20 3.37 3.79
CA GLU A 14 14.25 4.70 4.40
C GLU A 14 13.24 5.68 3.78
N HIS A 15 13.06 5.64 2.46
CA HIS A 15 12.09 6.50 1.77
C HIS A 15 10.65 6.14 2.14
N TRP A 16 10.39 4.85 2.35
CA TRP A 16 9.07 4.37 2.76
C TRP A 16 8.79 4.75 4.21
N ASP A 17 9.74 4.53 5.12
CA ASP A 17 9.57 4.84 6.55
C ASP A 17 9.27 6.32 6.76
N THR A 18 10.08 7.21 6.19
CA THR A 18 9.83 8.68 6.25
C THR A 18 8.49 9.05 5.62
N PHE A 19 8.05 8.33 4.59
CA PHE A 19 6.78 8.61 3.94
C PHE A 19 5.58 8.19 4.79
N VAL A 20 5.64 7.03 5.45
CA VAL A 20 4.59 6.51 6.32
C VAL A 20 4.37 7.40 7.55
N GLU A 21 5.46 7.93 8.12
CA GLU A 21 5.42 8.85 9.28
C GLU A 21 4.54 10.08 9.02
N LEU A 22 4.43 10.55 7.77
CA LEU A 22 3.58 11.69 7.40
C LEU A 22 2.09 11.45 7.68
N PHE A 23 1.68 10.20 7.83
CA PHE A 23 0.28 9.81 8.03
C PHE A 23 -0.06 9.43 9.46
N ASP A 24 0.89 9.45 10.40
CA ASP A 24 0.68 8.95 11.76
C ASP A 24 -0.47 9.67 12.48
N GLU A 25 -0.48 11.01 12.43
CA GLU A 25 -1.52 11.81 13.05
C GLU A 25 -2.89 11.56 12.40
N TRP A 26 -2.95 11.53 11.07
CA TRP A 26 -4.21 11.30 10.35
C TRP A 26 -4.74 9.90 10.58
N TYR A 27 -3.87 8.90 10.57
CA TYR A 27 -4.24 7.52 10.81
C TYR A 27 -4.81 7.33 12.20
N ALA A 28 -4.28 8.01 13.23
CA ALA A 28 -4.84 7.97 14.57
C ALA A 28 -6.32 8.40 14.60
N THR A 29 -6.73 9.34 13.75
CA THR A 29 -8.11 9.85 13.67
C THR A 29 -9.07 8.95 12.88
N LEU A 30 -8.56 7.99 12.09
CA LEU A 30 -9.41 7.15 11.25
C LEU A 30 -10.29 6.19 12.08
N PRO A 31 -11.50 5.85 11.58
CA PRO A 31 -12.38 4.88 12.22
C PRO A 31 -11.69 3.54 12.45
N THR A 32 -11.82 3.00 13.66
CA THR A 32 -11.24 1.69 14.04
C THR A 32 -11.75 0.56 13.14
N GLU A 33 -13.01 0.63 12.72
CA GLU A 33 -13.62 -0.32 11.78
C GLU A 33 -12.84 -0.47 10.47
N TRP A 34 -12.29 0.62 9.91
CA TRP A 34 -11.54 0.56 8.66
C TRP A 34 -10.16 -0.07 8.86
N LYS A 35 -9.53 0.21 10.01
CA LYS A 35 -8.23 -0.37 10.39
C LYS A 35 -8.35 -1.87 10.61
N GLU A 36 -9.41 -2.29 11.30
CA GLU A 36 -9.72 -3.70 11.55
C GLU A 36 -10.03 -4.44 10.25
N GLU A 37 -10.84 -3.86 9.36
CA GLU A 37 -11.14 -4.46 8.07
C GLU A 37 -9.88 -4.59 7.19
N ALA A 38 -9.01 -3.57 7.17
CA ALA A 38 -7.72 -3.64 6.46
C ALA A 38 -6.84 -4.79 7.00
N ARG A 39 -6.79 -4.95 8.32
CA ARG A 39 -6.07 -6.05 8.98
C ARG A 39 -6.66 -7.42 8.60
N LEU A 40 -7.98 -7.56 8.60
CA LEU A 40 -8.67 -8.82 8.21
C LEU A 40 -8.41 -9.19 6.75
N ARG A 41 -8.19 -8.20 5.88
CA ARG A 41 -7.81 -8.39 4.48
C ARG A 41 -6.31 -8.64 4.28
N GLY A 42 -5.53 -8.73 5.37
CA GLY A 42 -4.09 -8.99 5.30
C GLY A 42 -3.26 -7.81 4.82
N ILE A 43 -3.79 -6.59 4.86
CA ILE A 43 -3.04 -5.38 4.52
C ILE A 43 -2.06 -5.08 5.67
N PRO A 44 -0.74 -5.01 5.41
CA PRO A 44 0.24 -4.59 6.40
C PRO A 44 -0.09 -3.22 6.98
N GLU A 45 0.18 -3.00 8.27
CA GLU A 45 -0.23 -1.78 8.98
C GLU A 45 0.33 -0.51 8.35
N ASP A 46 1.59 -0.53 7.90
CA ASP A 46 2.26 0.58 7.23
C ASP A 46 1.59 0.94 5.90
N ILE A 47 1.23 -0.07 5.10
CA ILE A 47 0.50 0.13 3.83
C ILE A 47 -0.93 0.60 4.11
N GLY A 48 -1.61 -0.01 5.09
CA GLY A 48 -2.93 0.38 5.53
C GLY A 48 -2.97 1.83 6.02
N ARG A 49 -1.92 2.28 6.72
CA ARG A 49 -1.75 3.65 7.19
C ARG A 49 -1.83 4.65 6.04
N VAL A 50 -1.06 4.42 4.99
CA VAL A 50 -1.05 5.29 3.82
C VAL A 50 -2.38 5.20 3.05
N LEU A 51 -2.79 3.98 2.68
CA LEU A 51 -3.93 3.81 1.78
C LEU A 51 -5.25 4.27 2.40
N LEU A 52 -5.48 3.99 3.67
CA LEU A 52 -6.71 4.42 4.35
C LEU A 52 -6.73 5.95 4.57
N CYS A 53 -5.57 6.59 4.73
CA CYS A 53 -5.52 8.05 4.81
C CYS A 53 -5.78 8.71 3.44
N GLU A 54 -5.17 8.19 2.38
CA GLU A 54 -5.30 8.73 1.01
C GLU A 54 -6.69 8.45 0.41
N MET A 55 -7.20 7.24 0.58
CA MET A 55 -8.39 6.75 -0.14
C MET A 55 -9.56 6.41 0.78
N LYS A 56 -9.42 6.53 2.10
CA LYS A 56 -10.46 6.16 3.08
C LYS A 56 -10.88 4.69 2.90
N ASP A 57 -12.15 4.38 3.12
CA ASP A 57 -12.74 3.05 2.93
C ASP A 57 -12.59 2.52 1.49
N SER A 58 -12.38 3.40 0.50
CA SER A 58 -12.16 2.97 -0.89
C SER A 58 -10.84 2.21 -1.09
N ALA A 59 -9.87 2.36 -0.17
CA ALA A 59 -8.65 1.55 -0.15
C ALA A 59 -8.95 0.05 -0.09
N LEU A 60 -9.97 -0.33 0.69
CA LEU A 60 -10.37 -1.72 0.90
C LEU A 60 -10.89 -2.36 -0.39
N LYS A 61 -11.53 -1.57 -1.25
CA LYS A 61 -11.95 -2.02 -2.59
C LYS A 61 -10.79 -1.96 -3.60
N TRP A 62 -9.91 -0.98 -3.46
CA TRP A 62 -8.77 -0.80 -4.37
C TRP A 62 -7.76 -1.94 -4.27
N ILE A 63 -7.55 -2.50 -3.08
CA ILE A 63 -6.59 -3.60 -2.87
C ILE A 63 -6.90 -4.85 -3.72
N GLU A 64 -8.17 -5.06 -4.08
CA GLU A 64 -8.63 -6.20 -4.89
C GLU A 64 -8.71 -5.88 -6.39
N LYS A 65 -8.66 -4.60 -6.78
CA LYS A 65 -8.81 -4.20 -8.18
C LYS A 65 -7.52 -4.46 -8.95
N LYS A 66 -7.68 -4.81 -10.24
CA LYS A 66 -6.56 -4.81 -11.18
C LYS A 66 -6.11 -3.37 -11.43
N VAL A 67 -4.82 -3.12 -11.21
CA VAL A 67 -4.21 -1.81 -11.39
C VAL A 67 -3.23 -1.88 -12.55
N PRO A 68 -3.43 -1.10 -13.65
CA PRO A 68 -2.52 -1.13 -14.80
C PRO A 68 -1.08 -0.78 -14.44
N ALA A 69 -0.88 0.15 -13.49
CA ALA A 69 0.44 0.51 -12.97
C ALA A 69 1.14 -0.65 -12.24
N LEU A 70 0.43 -1.71 -11.84
CA LEU A 70 0.99 -2.93 -11.25
C LEU A 70 1.05 -4.09 -12.26
N GLY A 71 0.93 -3.81 -13.56
CA GLY A 71 0.90 -4.84 -14.60
C GLY A 71 -0.41 -5.61 -14.64
N ASP A 72 -1.54 -4.91 -14.41
CA ASP A 72 -2.89 -5.48 -14.35
C ASP A 72 -3.11 -6.54 -13.25
N GLN A 73 -2.21 -6.56 -12.26
CA GLN A 73 -2.35 -7.33 -11.03
C GLN A 73 -3.05 -6.50 -9.95
N SER A 74 -3.59 -7.18 -8.94
CA SER A 74 -4.14 -6.51 -7.77
C SER A 74 -3.04 -6.21 -6.75
N PRO A 75 -3.15 -5.12 -5.98
CA PRO A 75 -2.27 -4.86 -4.84
C PRO A 75 -2.23 -6.03 -3.86
N ALA A 76 -3.35 -6.73 -3.65
CA ALA A 76 -3.42 -7.91 -2.79
C ALA A 76 -2.46 -9.03 -3.26
N SER A 77 -2.31 -9.26 -4.57
CA SER A 77 -1.35 -10.24 -5.08
C SER A 77 0.11 -9.88 -4.78
N TYR A 78 0.43 -8.59 -4.62
CA TYR A 78 1.78 -8.16 -4.23
C TYR A 78 2.06 -8.46 -2.75
N LEU A 79 1.03 -8.55 -1.90
CA LEU A 79 1.19 -8.83 -0.46
C LEU A 79 1.52 -10.29 -0.14
N GLU A 80 1.49 -11.19 -1.13
CA GLU A 80 1.77 -12.62 -0.94
C GLU A 80 3.24 -12.91 -0.59
N THR A 81 4.14 -11.98 -0.91
CA THR A 81 5.59 -12.12 -0.68
C THR A 81 6.19 -10.83 -0.14
N GLU A 82 7.33 -10.93 0.56
CA GLU A 82 8.05 -9.76 1.06
C GLU A 82 8.55 -8.86 -0.10
N GLU A 83 9.09 -9.48 -1.15
CA GLU A 83 9.53 -8.79 -2.37
C GLU A 83 8.37 -8.06 -3.06
N GLY A 84 7.21 -8.71 -3.20
CA GLY A 84 6.01 -8.09 -3.74
C GLY A 84 5.52 -6.95 -2.85
N THR A 85 5.57 -7.10 -1.53
CA THR A 85 5.17 -6.06 -0.59
C THR A 85 6.06 -4.82 -0.73
N ASN A 86 7.37 -5.02 -0.86
CA ASN A 86 8.33 -3.93 -1.11
C ASN A 86 8.12 -3.26 -2.47
N ALA A 87 7.81 -4.04 -3.51
CA ALA A 87 7.42 -3.51 -4.80
C ALA A 87 6.13 -2.66 -4.72
N LEU A 88 5.14 -3.11 -3.94
CA LEU A 88 3.91 -2.35 -3.73
C LEU A 88 4.17 -1.03 -2.98
N ARG A 89 5.01 -1.04 -1.93
CA ARG A 89 5.44 0.20 -1.24
C ARG A 89 6.06 1.19 -2.22
N ALA A 90 6.97 0.73 -3.09
CA ALA A 90 7.58 1.56 -4.12
C ALA A 90 6.55 2.07 -5.16
N ALA A 91 5.51 1.30 -5.48
CA ALA A 91 4.44 1.75 -6.35
C ALA A 91 3.56 2.82 -5.69
N ILE A 92 3.21 2.64 -4.41
CA ILE A 92 2.43 3.60 -3.62
C ILE A 92 3.16 4.95 -3.52
N LEU A 93 4.49 4.95 -3.35
CA LEU A 93 5.31 6.17 -3.36
C LEU A 93 5.17 7.00 -4.65
N ARG A 94 4.73 6.39 -5.76
CA ARG A 94 4.53 7.05 -7.06
C ARG A 94 3.07 7.40 -7.34
N MET A 95 2.15 7.14 -6.41
CA MET A 95 0.75 7.53 -6.60
C MET A 95 0.64 9.06 -6.65
N PRO A 96 -0.08 9.63 -7.64
CA PRO A 96 -0.41 11.04 -7.64
C PRO A 96 -1.34 11.35 -6.46
N ARG A 97 -1.10 12.49 -5.80
CA ARG A 97 -1.88 12.99 -4.66
C ARG A 97 -2.67 14.22 -5.06
#